data_AF-A0A350LTX0-F1
#
_entry.id   AF-A0A350LTX0-F1
#
_cell.length_a   1.000
_cell.length_b   1.000
_cell.length_c   1.000
_cell.angle_alpha   90.00
_cell.angle_beta   90.00
_cell.angle_gamma   90.00
#
_symmetry.space_group_name_H-M   'P 1'
#
loop_
_entity.id
_entity.type
_entity.pdbx_description
1 polymer ?
#
loop_
_entity_poly.entity_id
_entity_poly.type
_entity_poly.pdbx_seq_one_letter_code
_entity_poly.pdbx_strand_id
1 'polypeptide(L)' 'MKIERKFTTAGQDAYAALNFVTTSSEIRNPDGSTVFRLDEIEVPAGWSQVASDVIAQ' A
#
# COMPACT_ATOMS: atom_id res chain seq x y z
N MET A 1 -24.72 -22.28 1.05
CA MET A 1 -23.37 -22.58 1.59
C MET A 1 -23.15 -21.71 2.82
N LYS A 2 -22.79 -22.30 3.97
CA LYS A 2 -22.52 -21.54 5.21
C LYS A 2 -21.00 -21.43 5.38
N ILE A 3 -20.45 -20.23 5.18
CA ILE A 3 -19.02 -19.95 5.38
C ILE A 3 -18.88 -19.23 6.71
N GLU A 4 -18.21 -19.86 7.66
CA GLU A 4 -17.86 -19.23 8.93
C GLU A 4 -16.69 -18.28 8.71
N ARG A 5 -16.89 -17.00 9.02
CA ARG A 5 -15.89 -15.94 8.83
C ARG A 5 -15.25 -15.59 10.18
N LYS A 6 -13.92 -15.56 10.22
CA LYS A 6 -13.15 -15.22 11.43
C LYS A 6 -12.63 -13.78 11.46
N PHE A 7 -12.29 -13.24 10.28
CA PHE A 7 -11.63 -11.93 10.13
C PHE A 7 -12.34 -11.00 9.16
N THR A 8 -13.46 -11.43 8.59
CA THR A 8 -14.23 -10.66 7.61
C THR A 8 -15.70 -10.63 8.00
N THR A 9 -16.39 -9.59 7.55
CA THR A 9 -17.82 -9.42 7.75
C THR A 9 -18.54 -9.67 6.42
N ALA A 10 -19.66 -10.38 6.45
CA ALA A 10 -20.44 -10.60 5.24
C ALA A 10 -20.95 -9.26 4.67
N GLY A 11 -20.78 -9.05 3.36
CA GLY A 11 -21.21 -7.82 2.69
C GLY A 11 -20.28 -6.62 2.86
N GLN A 12 -19.16 -6.74 3.57
CA GLN A 12 -18.14 -5.70 3.65
C GLN A 12 -16.95 -6.02 2.74
N ASP A 13 -16.32 -4.98 2.23
CA ASP A 13 -15.04 -5.08 1.53
C ASP A 13 -13.95 -5.63 2.47
N ALA A 14 -12.99 -6.38 1.92
CA ALA A 14 -11.93 -7.03 2.68
C ALA A 14 -11.02 -6.03 3.41
N TYR A 15 -10.90 -4.81 2.90
CA TYR A 15 -10.08 -3.74 3.44
C TYR A 15 -10.89 -2.62 4.10
N ALA A 16 -12.21 -2.78 4.26
CA ALA A 16 -13.11 -1.75 4.81
C ALA A 16 -12.72 -1.24 6.21
N ALA A 17 -11.91 -1.99 6.96
CA ALA A 17 -11.42 -1.62 8.29
C ALA A 17 -10.05 -0.90 8.27
N LEU A 18 -9.41 -0.77 7.11
CA LEU A 18 -8.12 -0.12 6.95
C LEU A 18 -8.30 1.29 6.37
N ASN A 19 -7.55 2.24 6.92
CA ASN A 19 -7.40 3.55 6.29
C ASN A 19 -6.23 3.52 5.32
N PHE A 20 -6.40 4.15 4.17
CA PHE A 20 -5.37 4.29 3.16
C PHE A 20 -4.96 5.75 2.98
N VAL A 21 -3.72 5.95 2.58
CA VAL A 21 -3.16 7.25 2.19
C VAL A 21 -2.44 7.11 0.88
N THR A 22 -2.34 8.23 0.16
CA THR A 22 -1.57 8.33 -1.08
C THR A 22 -0.13 8.76 -0.78
N THR A 23 0.85 8.07 -1.36
CA THR A 23 2.28 8.42 -1.29
C THR A 23 2.97 8.22 -2.64
N SER A 24 4.25 8.56 -2.73
CA SER A 24 5.11 8.29 -3.89
C SER A 24 6.28 7.40 -3.48
N SER A 25 6.76 6.55 -4.38
CA SER A 25 8.02 5.83 -4.24
C SER A 25 9.01 6.27 -5.31
N GLU A 26 10.28 6.42 -4.93
CA GLU A 26 11.33 6.85 -5.83
C GLU A 26 12.67 6.20 -5.49
N ILE A 27 13.37 5.73 -6.55
CA ILE A 27 14.74 5.25 -6.46
C ILE A 27 15.62 6.20 -7.27
N ARG A 28 16.71 6.68 -6.66
CA ARG A 28 17.68 7.58 -7.28
C ARG A 28 19.07 6.94 -7.33
N ASN A 29 19.80 7.27 -8.38
CA ASN A 29 21.24 7.04 -8.46
C ASN A 29 21.98 7.94 -7.45
N PRO A 30 23.25 7.63 -7.12
CA PRO A 30 24.08 8.49 -6.26
C PRO A 30 24.26 9.92 -6.79
N ASP A 31 24.17 10.11 -8.11
CA ASP A 31 24.22 11.44 -8.75
C ASP A 31 22.88 12.21 -8.67
N GLY A 32 21.85 11.62 -8.05
CA GLY A 32 20.53 12.20 -7.87
C GLY A 32 19.53 11.95 -9.01
N SER A 33 19.97 11.38 -10.14
CA SER A 33 19.08 11.04 -11.25
C SER A 33 18.10 9.93 -10.87
N THR A 34 16.86 10.03 -11.35
CA THR A 34 15.79 9.07 -11.02
C THR A 34 15.94 7.80 -11.85
N VAL A 35 15.99 6.65 -11.16
CA VAL A 35 15.97 5.30 -11.76
C VAL A 35 14.53 4.82 -11.89
N PHE A 36 13.71 5.07 -10.88
CA PHE A 36 12.31 4.70 -10.82
C PHE A 36 11.53 5.75 -10.04
N ARG A 37 10.30 6.04 -10.50
CA ARG A 37 9.34 6.84 -9.76
C ARG A 37 7.95 6.32 -10.04
N LEU A 38 7.18 6.13 -8.97
CA LEU A 38 5.76 5.86 -9.04
C LEU A 38 5.02 6.80 -8.08
N ASP A 39 4.17 7.63 -8.66
CA ASP A 39 3.34 8.59 -7.96
C ASP A 39 1.96 8.01 -7.64
N GLU A 40 1.28 8.64 -6.69
CA GLU A 40 -0.12 8.37 -6.34
C GLU A 40 -0.43 6.92 -5.93
N ILE A 41 0.50 6.27 -5.22
CA ILE A 41 0.30 4.90 -4.70
C ILE A 41 -0.56 4.96 -3.44
N GLU A 42 -1.62 4.18 -3.40
CA GLU A 42 -2.44 4.00 -2.22
C GLU A 42 -1.88 2.88 -1.33
N VAL A 43 -1.54 3.21 -0.08
CA VAL A 43 -0.99 2.28 0.91
C VAL A 43 -1.71 2.42 2.25
N PRO A 44 -1.72 1.39 3.12
CA PRO A 44 -2.28 1.52 4.46
C PRO A 44 -1.60 2.64 5.25
N ALA A 45 -2.39 3.47 5.92
CA ALA A 45 -1.94 4.68 6.60
C ALA A 45 -0.84 4.45 7.67
N GLY A 46 -0.71 3.23 8.18
CA GLY A 46 0.30 2.85 9.18
C GLY A 46 1.62 2.33 8.61
N TRP A 47 1.76 2.23 7.29
CA TRP A 47 3.00 1.74 6.68
C TRP A 47 4.11 2.79 6.75
N SER A 48 5.34 2.31 6.93
CA SER A 48 6.52 3.15 6.77
C SER A 48 6.78 3.41 5.29
N GLN A 49 7.59 4.44 4.98
CA GLN A 49 8.03 4.67 3.61
C GLN A 49 8.76 3.45 3.04
N VAL A 50 9.61 2.79 3.85
CA VAL A 50 10.30 1.55 3.43
C VAL A 50 9.32 0.44 3.06
N ALA A 51 8.24 0.24 3.83
CA ALA A 51 7.22 -0.75 3.49
C ALA A 51 6.47 -0.38 2.19
N SER A 52 6.21 0.91 1.99
CA SER A 52 5.59 1.45 0.77
C SER A 52 6.50 1.27 -0.45
N ASP A 53 7.81 1.48 -0.28
CA ASP A 53 8.80 1.31 -1.34
C ASP A 53 8.99 -0.15 -1.74
N VAL A 54 8.83 -1.09 -0.80
CA VAL A 54 8.93 -2.53 -1.09
C VAL A 54 7.80 -3.02 -1.99
N ILE A 55 6.57 -2.52 -1.83
CA ILE A 55 5.43 -2.94 -2.67
C ILE A 55 5.41 -2.24 -4.03
N ALA A 56 6.05 -1.06 -4.14
CA ALA A 56 6.07 -0.25 -5.34
C ALA A 56 7.06 -0.73 -6.42
N GLN A 57 7.91 -1.72 -6.11
CA GLN A 57 8.95 -2.30 -6.97
C GLN A 57 8.50 -3.62 -7.60
#